data_AF-A0A2R4NC40-F1
#
_entry.id   AF-A0A2R4NC40-F1
#
_cell.length_a   1.000
_cell.length_b   1.000
_cell.length_c   1.000
_cell.angle_alpha   90.00
_cell.angle_beta   90.00
_cell.angle_gamma   90.00
#
_symmetry.space_group_name_H-M   'P 1'
#
loop_
_entity.id
_entity.type
_entity.pdbx_description
1 polymer ?
#
loop_
_entity_poly.entity_id
_entity_poly.type
_entity_poly.pdbx_seq_one_letter_code
_entity_poly.pdbx_strand_id
1 'polypeptide(L)' 'MSNIPKGTLDKILNGTTKDPKFETLKSLARALNCTLNDFDDMNTINTDIKAKEFNYLFTQIDNETKDLIIGIMKKVLNN' A
#
# COMPACT_ATOMS: atom_id res chain seq x y z
N MET A 1 11.65 6.04 15.04
CA MET A 1 12.81 5.31 14.48
C MET A 1 12.47 3.83 14.39
N SER A 2 12.99 3.12 13.37
CA SER A 2 12.60 1.73 13.06
C SER A 2 13.12 0.68 14.06
N ASN A 3 14.00 1.03 15.00
CA ASN A 3 14.73 0.09 15.87
C ASN A 3 15.54 -0.98 15.11
N ILE A 4 15.77 -0.79 13.81
CA ILE A 4 16.59 -1.69 12.99
C ILE A 4 18.04 -1.17 13.00
N PRO A 5 19.04 -2.01 13.30
CA PRO A 5 20.44 -1.60 13.23
C PRO A 5 20.84 -1.13 11.83
N LYS A 6 21.68 -0.10 11.75
CA LYS A 6 22.17 0.44 10.47
C LYS A 6 22.81 -0.66 9.59
N GLY A 7 23.65 -1.52 10.16
CA GLY A 7 24.26 -2.62 9.39
C GLY A 7 23.25 -3.64 8.86
N THR A 8 22.09 -3.78 9.50
CA THR A 8 20.99 -4.60 8.98
C THR A 8 20.31 -3.91 7.80
N LEU A 9 20.06 -2.60 7.90
CA LEU A 9 19.55 -1.80 6.78
C LEU A 9 20.49 -1.86 5.58
N ASP A 10 21.79 -1.65 5.78
CA ASP A 10 22.79 -1.69 4.71
C ASP A 10 22.80 -3.04 3.98
N LYS A 11 22.65 -4.15 4.72
CA LYS A 11 22.55 -5.51 4.15
C LYS A 11 21.27 -5.76 3.36
N ILE A 12 20.17 -5.14 3.76
CA ILE A 12 18.91 -5.21 3.01
C ILE A 12 19.04 -4.40 1.73
N LEU A 13 19.53 -3.15 1.84
CA LEU A 13 19.69 -2.22 0.72
C LEU A 13 20.67 -2.71 -0.35
N ASN A 14 21.73 -3.41 0.05
CA ASN A 14 22.71 -3.98 -0.89
C ASN A 14 22.33 -5.39 -1.39
N GLY A 15 21.16 -5.91 -1.01
CA GLY A 15 20.66 -7.21 -1.45
C GLY A 15 21.33 -8.44 -0.79
N THR A 16 22.16 -8.26 0.24
CA THR A 16 22.73 -9.36 1.03
C THR A 16 21.65 -10.13 1.78
N THR A 17 20.70 -9.40 2.39
CA THR A 17 19.55 -9.98 3.08
C THR A 17 18.34 -9.90 2.14
N LYS A 18 18.06 -10.99 1.43
CA LYS A 18 16.92 -11.10 0.51
C LYS A 18 15.58 -11.42 1.20
N ASP A 19 15.65 -12.07 2.35
CA ASP A 19 14.48 -12.49 3.13
C ASP A 19 14.59 -11.96 4.57
N PRO A 20 14.26 -10.68 4.80
CA PRO A 20 14.28 -10.11 6.14
C PRO A 20 13.18 -10.74 7.02
N LYS A 21 13.44 -10.86 8.32
CA LYS A 21 12.43 -11.38 9.27
C LYS A 21 11.18 -10.50 9.29
N PHE A 22 10.02 -11.11 9.56
CA PHE A 22 8.73 -10.43 9.66
C PHE A 22 8.75 -9.16 10.54
N GLU A 23 9.35 -9.21 11.72
CA GLU A 23 9.45 -8.05 12.62
C GLU A 23 10.29 -6.89 12.05
N THR A 24 11.29 -7.21 11.21
CA THR A 24 12.09 -6.21 10.48
C THR A 24 11.24 -5.55 9.39
N LEU A 25 10.50 -6.35 8.61
CA LEU A 25 9.53 -5.86 7.61
C LEU A 25 8.46 -4.98 8.24
N LYS A 26 7.89 -5.40 9.37
CA LYS A 26 6.86 -4.64 10.11
C LYS A 26 7.39 -3.30 10.61
N SER A 27 8.63 -3.28 11.09
CA SER A 27 9.30 -2.06 11.56
C SER A 27 9.63 -1.10 10.41
N LEU A 28 9.97 -1.63 9.23
CA LEU A 28 10.14 -0.84 8.00
C LEU A 28 8.81 -0.24 7.54
N ALA A 29 7.75 -1.05 7.46
CA ALA A 29 6.42 -0.61 7.05
C ALA A 29 5.95 0.58 7.90
N ARG A 30 6.07 0.46 9.23
CA ARG A 30 5.73 1.55 10.16
C ARG A 30 6.60 2.80 9.98
N ALA A 31 7.89 2.62 9.68
CA ALA A 31 8.82 3.75 9.48
C ALA A 31 8.59 4.47 8.15
N LEU A 32 8.13 3.75 7.13
CA LEU A 32 7.84 4.26 5.78
C LEU A 32 6.37 4.66 5.59
N ASN A 33 5.54 4.52 6.63
CA ASN A 33 4.11 4.78 6.59
C ASN A 33 3.39 4.00 5.47
N CYS A 34 3.78 2.74 5.27
CA CYS A 34 3.15 1.80 4.34
C CYS A 34 2.71 0.51 5.07
N THR A 35 2.06 -0.39 4.34
CA THR A 35 1.60 -1.69 4.82
C THR A 35 2.59 -2.80 4.46
N LEU A 36 2.47 -3.96 5.10
CA LEU A 36 3.28 -5.13 4.75
C LEU A 36 3.00 -5.63 3.33
N ASN A 37 1.78 -5.43 2.83
CA ASN A 37 1.39 -5.82 1.47
C ASN A 37 2.14 -5.00 0.41
N ASP A 38 2.64 -3.81 0.76
CA ASP A 38 3.43 -2.99 -0.17
C ASP A 38 4.84 -3.57 -0.41
N PHE A 39 5.26 -4.59 0.36
CA PHE A 39 6.51 -5.34 0.17
C PHE A 39 6.29 -6.72 -0.45
N ASP A 40 5.05 -7.13 -0.71
CA ASP A 40 4.77 -8.43 -1.31
C ASP A 40 4.99 -8.33 -2.83
N ASP A 41 6.00 -9.03 -3.34
CA ASP A 41 6.33 -9.14 -4.78
C ASP A 41 5.29 -9.96 -5.56
N MET A 42 4.14 -10.27 -4.94
CA MET A 42 2.91 -10.63 -5.65
C MET A 42 2.67 -9.57 -6.73
N ASN A 43 3.11 -9.88 -7.95
CA ASN A 43 2.89 -9.11 -9.16
C ASN A 43 1.48 -8.50 -9.16
N THR A 44 1.35 -7.28 -8.68
CA THR A 44 0.21 -6.43 -8.99
C THR A 44 0.39 -5.82 -10.38
N ILE A 45 0.98 -6.59 -11.30
CA ILE A 45 0.85 -6.45 -12.76
C ILE A 45 -0.55 -6.96 -13.14
N ASN A 46 -1.56 -6.40 -12.50
CA ASN A 46 -2.98 -6.37 -12.87
C ASN A 46 -3.78 -5.54 -11.86
N THR A 47 -3.17 -4.50 -11.28
CA THR A 47 -3.96 -3.42 -10.71
C THR A 47 -4.56 -2.66 -11.88
N ASP A 48 -5.84 -2.93 -12.15
CA ASP A 48 -6.64 -2.24 -13.16
C ASP A 48 -6.30 -0.75 -13.13
N ILE A 49 -5.78 -0.22 -14.23
CA ILE A 49 -5.38 1.18 -14.36
C ILE A 49 -6.54 2.08 -13.95
N LYS A 50 -7.79 1.64 -14.22
CA LYS A 50 -9.00 2.36 -13.81
C LYS A 50 -9.20 2.37 -12.30
N ALA A 51 -8.85 1.30 -11.58
CA ALA A 51 -8.93 1.29 -10.11
C ALA A 51 -7.90 2.23 -9.47
N LYS A 52 -6.69 2.31 -10.04
CA LYS A 52 -5.67 3.28 -9.60
C LYS A 52 -6.09 4.72 -9.88
N GLU A 53 -6.57 5.00 -11.08
CA GLU A 53 -7.09 6.30 -11.48
C GLU A 53 -8.28 6.70 -10.59
N PHE A 54 -9.23 5.80 -10.37
CA PHE A 54 -10.36 6.02 -9.48
C PHE A 54 -9.89 6.35 -8.06
N ASN A 55 -9.00 5.55 -7.47
CA ASN A 55 -8.48 5.81 -6.12
C ASN A 55 -7.80 7.18 -6.04
N TYR A 56 -6.96 7.52 -7.02
CA TYR A 56 -6.32 8.84 -7.08
C TYR A 56 -7.37 9.96 -7.08
N LEU A 57 -8.31 9.94 -8.01
CA LEU A 57 -9.37 10.96 -8.11
C LEU A 57 -10.24 11.01 -6.84
N PHE A 58 -10.59 9.83 -6.30
CA PHE A 58 -11.42 9.72 -5.10
C PHE A 58 -10.74 10.34 -3.87
N THR A 59 -9.41 10.30 -3.76
CA THR A 59 -8.70 10.98 -2.66
C THR A 59 -8.75 12.50 -2.72
N GLN A 60 -8.95 13.11 -3.90
CA GLN A 60 -8.87 14.55 -4.11
C GLN A 60 -10.21 15.29 -3.92
N ILE A 61 -11.32 14.56 -3.87
CA ILE A 61 -12.67 15.13 -3.74
C ILE A 61 -13.16 15.20 -2.29
N ASP A 62 -14.17 16.03 -2.05
CA ASP A 62 -14.80 16.22 -0.75
C ASP A 62 -15.71 15.04 -0.35
N ASN A 63 -16.15 15.02 0.92
CA ASN A 63 -16.92 13.92 1.48
C ASN A 63 -18.34 13.81 0.90
N GLU A 64 -18.99 14.93 0.56
CA GLU A 64 -20.33 14.92 -0.02
C GLU A 64 -20.29 14.25 -1.41
N THR A 65 -19.28 14.58 -2.22
CA THR A 65 -19.06 13.94 -3.53
C THR A 65 -18.74 12.45 -3.38
N LYS A 66 -17.94 12.04 -2.38
CA LYS A 66 -17.63 10.63 -2.11
C LYS A 66 -18.88 9.83 -1.76
N ASP A 67 -19.74 10.38 -0.91
CA ASP A 67 -20.99 9.73 -0.49
C ASP A 67 -21.93 9.50 -1.68
N LEU A 68 -22.02 10.47 -2.60
CA LEU A 68 -22.78 10.34 -3.84
C LEU A 68 -22.26 9.19 -4.72
N ILE A 69 -20.94 9.14 -4.95
CA ILE A 69 -20.30 8.10 -5.77
C ILE A 69 -20.55 6.71 -5.16
N ILE A 70 -20.35 6.56 -3.85
CA ILE A 70 -20.60 5.30 -3.13
C ILE A 70 -22.07 4.89 -3.26
N GLY A 71 -23.01 5.84 -3.14
CA GLY A 71 -24.44 5.60 -3.32
C GLY A 71 -24.77 5.03 -4.70
N ILE A 72 -24.18 5.59 -5.77
CA ILE A 72 -24.34 5.09 -7.14
C ILE A 72 -23.77 3.68 -7.28
N MET A 73 -22.55 3.44 -6.79
CA MET A 73 -21.91 2.12 -6.86
C MET A 73 -22.77 1.05 -6.17
N LYS A 74 -23.27 1.33 -4.96
CA LYS A 74 -24.16 0.41 -4.23
C LYS A 74 -25.45 0.13 -5.01
N LYS A 75 -26.05 1.16 -5.63
CA LYS A 75 -27.26 1.00 -6.45
C LYS A 75 -27.02 0.11 -7.67
N VAL A 76 -25.88 0.23 -8.34
CA VAL A 76 -25.53 -0.59 -9.51
C VAL A 76 -25.24 -2.03 -9.12
N LEU A 77 -24.58 -2.26 -7.97
CA LEU A 77 -24.19 -3.59 -7.51
C LEU A 77 -25.35 -4.39 -6.87
N ASN A 78 -26.38 -3.71 -6.37
CA ASN A 78 -27.55 -4.34 -5.74
C ASN A 78 -28.74 -4.50 -6.71
N ASN A 79 -28.53 -4.27 -8.01
CA ASN A 79 -29.52 -4.49 -9.08
C ASN A 79 -29.25 -5.80 -9.83
#